data_AF-A0AA43CZ25-F1
#
_entry.id   AF-A0AA43CZ25-F1
#
_cell.length_a   1.000
_cell.length_b   1.000
_cell.length_c   1.000
_cell.angle_alpha   90.00
_cell.angle_beta   90.00
_cell.angle_gamma   90.00
#
_symmetry.space_group_name_H-M   'P 1'
#
loop_
_entity.id
_entity.type
_entity.pdbx_description
1 polymer ?
#
loop_
_entity_poly.entity_id
_entity_poly.type
_entity_poly.pdbx_seq_one_letter_code
_entity_poly.pdbx_strand_id
1 'polypeptide(L)'
;MTDAWEERKKALENKYFHDLEKVLIEKIKTETREKLIHEYCLGRCPKCGDPIEAMEFRGVPMDKCVSCGGVWLGPNDLKMLSEKDHRTWFERWFKEEASEQTTP
;
A
#
# COMPACT_ATOMS: atom_id res chain seq x y z
N MET A 1 9.85 -42.88 35.31
CA MET A 1 8.73 -42.57 34.40
C MET A 1 8.45 -41.10 34.55
N THR A 2 8.51 -40.34 33.46
CA THR A 2 8.13 -38.93 33.44
C THR A 2 6.68 -38.80 33.87
N ASP A 3 6.38 -37.80 34.70
CA ASP A 3 5.01 -37.53 35.13
C ASP A 3 4.18 -37.12 33.91
N ALA A 4 3.11 -37.86 33.64
CA ALA A 4 2.22 -37.62 32.50
C ALA A 4 1.65 -36.19 32.50
N TRP A 5 1.56 -35.56 33.67
CA TRP A 5 1.13 -34.17 33.80
C TRP A 5 2.19 -33.17 33.29
N GLU A 6 3.46 -33.41 33.61
CA GLU A 6 4.59 -32.61 33.12
C GLU A 6 4.78 -32.75 31.60
N GLU A 7 4.58 -33.95 31.07
CA GLU A 7 4.61 -34.17 29.61
C GLU A 7 3.51 -33.39 28.89
N ARG A 8 2.29 -33.39 29.43
CA ARG A 8 1.17 -32.63 28.88
C ARG A 8 1.43 -31.12 28.93
N LYS A 9 1.95 -30.62 30.05
CA LYS A 9 2.30 -29.20 30.21
C LYS A 9 3.34 -28.78 29.17
N LYS A 10 4.41 -29.56 29.04
CA LYS A 10 5.45 -29.33 28.03
C LYS A 10 4.90 -29.36 26.60
N ALA A 11 3.97 -30.27 26.30
CA ALA A 11 3.33 -30.33 24.99
C ALA A 11 2.50 -29.07 24.68
N LEU A 12 1.78 -28.54 25.68
CA LEU A 12 1.00 -27.29 25.53
C LEU A 12 1.92 -26.07 25.35
N GLU A 13 3.00 -25.98 26.13
CA GLU A 13 4.00 -24.93 26.00
C GLU A 13 4.67 -24.97 24.61
N ASN A 14 5.10 -26.14 24.15
CA ASN A 14 5.69 -26.32 22.82
C ASN A 14 4.73 -25.89 21.71
N LYS A 15 3.45 -26.26 21.81
CA LYS A 15 2.43 -25.83 20.85
C LYS A 15 2.30 -24.31 20.84
N TYR A 16 2.23 -23.70 22.02
CA TYR A 16 2.13 -22.24 22.16
C TYR A 16 3.32 -21.52 21.51
N PHE A 17 4.55 -21.95 21.79
CA PHE A 17 5.75 -21.35 21.19
C PHE A 17 5.77 -21.49 19.68
N HIS A 18 5.45 -22.68 19.16
CA HIS A 18 5.38 -22.90 17.72
C HIS A 18 4.32 -22.04 17.02
N ASP A 19 3.15 -21.86 17.65
CA ASP A 19 2.10 -21.00 17.11
C ASP A 19 2.53 -19.52 17.12
N LEU A 20 3.22 -19.07 18.18
CA LEU A 20 3.82 -17.73 18.22
C LEU A 20 4.90 -17.55 17.14
N GLU A 21 5.82 -18.49 17.01
CA GLU A 21 6.89 -18.46 16.00
C GLU A 21 6.31 -18.35 14.59
N LYS A 22 5.25 -19.11 14.29
CA LYS A 22 4.54 -19.01 13.00
C LYS A 22 4.03 -17.61 12.74
N VAL A 23 3.39 -16.98 13.72
CA VAL A 23 2.87 -15.62 13.59
C VAL A 23 4.01 -14.61 13.40
N LEU A 24 5.10 -14.74 14.17
CA LEU A 24 6.27 -13.88 14.02
C LEU A 24 6.93 -14.02 12.66
N ILE A 25 7.11 -15.26 12.18
CA ILE A 25 7.71 -15.54 10.87
C ILE A 25 6.85 -14.93 9.77
N GLU A 26 5.52 -15.05 9.85
CA GLU A 26 4.63 -14.46 8.85
C GLU A 26 4.72 -12.94 8.85
N LYS A 27 4.76 -12.32 10.04
CA LYS A 27 4.95 -10.87 10.17
C LYS A 27 6.29 -10.40 9.60
N ILE A 28 7.37 -11.13 9.87
CA ILE A 28 8.69 -10.80 9.31
C ILE A 28 8.66 -10.91 7.79
N LYS A 29 8.06 -11.96 7.24
CA LYS A 29 7.92 -12.12 5.78
C LYS A 29 7.15 -10.98 5.13
N THR A 30 6.04 -10.56 5.71
CA THR A 30 5.24 -9.46 5.16
C THR A 30 6.00 -8.14 5.23
N GLU A 31 6.62 -7.82 6.36
CA GLU A 31 7.44 -6.61 6.51
C GLU A 31 8.64 -6.58 5.55
N THR A 32 9.34 -7.71 5.38
CA THR A 32 10.44 -7.83 4.41
C THR A 32 9.94 -7.63 2.99
N ARG A 33 8.79 -8.22 2.63
CA ARG A 33 8.20 -8.06 1.30
C ARG A 33 7.84 -6.61 0.99
N GLU A 34 7.17 -5.92 1.91
CA GLU A 34 6.78 -4.52 1.74
C GLU A 34 8.01 -3.60 1.57
N LYS A 35 9.07 -3.82 2.36
CA LYS A 35 10.34 -3.09 2.24
C LYS A 35 10.97 -3.27 0.85
N LEU A 36 11.01 -4.51 0.36
CA LEU A 36 11.56 -4.81 -0.97
C LEU A 36 10.73 -4.15 -2.07
N ILE A 37 9.40 -4.23 -2.02
CA ILE A 37 8.53 -3.59 -3.01
C ILE A 37 8.78 -2.09 -3.05
N HIS A 38 8.87 -1.43 -1.89
CA HIS A 38 9.16 0.01 -1.82
C HIS A 38 10.50 0.36 -2.47
N GLU A 39 11.56 -0.39 -2.17
CA GLU A 39 12.90 -0.19 -2.73
C GLU A 39 12.92 -0.37 -4.26
N TYR A 40 12.29 -1.43 -4.78
CA TYR A 40 12.29 -1.72 -6.21
C TYR A 40 11.36 -0.82 -7.03
N CYS A 41 10.29 -0.31 -6.44
CA CYS A 41 9.32 0.56 -7.13
C CYS A 41 9.62 2.05 -6.99
N LEU A 42 10.63 2.46 -6.21
CA LEU A 42 10.98 3.87 -6.06
C LEU A 42 11.46 4.46 -7.40
N GLY A 43 10.70 5.41 -7.95
CA GLY A 43 10.98 6.02 -9.26
C GLY A 43 10.80 5.06 -10.45
N ARG A 44 10.19 3.89 -10.23
CA ARG A 44 9.99 2.85 -11.26
C ARG A 44 8.55 2.36 -11.27
N CYS A 45 8.10 1.95 -12.43
CA CYS A 45 6.76 1.42 -12.58
C CYS A 45 6.63 0.07 -11.86
N PRO A 46 5.66 -0.10 -10.93
CA PRO A 46 5.41 -1.38 -10.26
C PRO A 46 4.88 -2.47 -11.22
N LYS A 47 4.39 -2.10 -12.42
CA LYS A 47 3.87 -3.05 -13.41
C LYS A 47 4.93 -3.60 -14.34
N CYS A 48 5.88 -2.78 -14.78
CA CYS A 48 6.88 -3.17 -15.79
C CYS A 48 8.34 -2.90 -15.40
N GLY A 49 8.62 -2.20 -14.30
CA GLY A 49 9.97 -1.92 -13.80
C GLY A 49 10.71 -0.76 -14.49
N ASP A 50 10.12 -0.18 -15.54
CA ASP A 50 10.70 0.93 -16.29
C ASP A 50 10.70 2.24 -15.50
N PRO A 51 11.65 3.16 -15.78
CA PRO A 51 11.69 4.46 -15.12
C PRO A 51 10.40 5.25 -15.35
N ILE A 52 10.05 6.03 -14.34
CA ILE A 52 8.98 7.01 -14.40
C ILE A 52 9.59 8.37 -14.70
N GLU A 53 8.99 9.12 -15.61
CA GLU A 53 9.46 10.45 -16.03
C GLU A 53 8.40 11.51 -15.73
N ALA A 54 8.86 12.67 -15.29
CA ALA A 54 8.00 13.83 -15.07
C ALA A 54 7.45 14.34 -16.40
N MET A 55 6.16 14.64 -16.41
CA MET A 55 5.45 15.22 -17.54
C MET A 55 4.45 16.28 -17.07
N GLU A 56 4.05 17.15 -18.00
CA GLU A 56 3.03 18.16 -17.72
C GLU A 56 1.83 17.90 -18.63
N PHE A 57 0.65 17.81 -18.04
CA PHE A 57 -0.60 17.69 -18.80
C PHE A 57 -1.54 18.84 -18.42
N ARG A 58 -1.87 19.69 -19.40
CA ARG A 58 -2.78 20.84 -19.20
C ARG A 58 -2.35 21.75 -18.02
N GLY A 59 -1.04 21.93 -17.82
CA GLY A 59 -0.52 22.72 -16.70
C GLY A 59 -0.59 22.02 -15.34
N VAL A 60 -0.71 20.69 -15.31
CA VAL A 60 -0.64 19.87 -14.09
C VAL A 60 0.61 19.01 -14.19
N PRO A 61 1.59 19.16 -13.27
CA PRO A 61 2.72 18.25 -13.18
C PRO A 61 2.23 16.86 -12.77
N MET A 62 2.73 15.83 -13.44
CA MET A 62 2.45 14.43 -13.13
C MET A 62 3.58 13.54 -13.60
N ASP A 63 3.60 12.30 -13.15
CA ASP A 63 4.67 11.35 -13.45
C ASP A 63 4.12 10.21 -14.32
N LYS A 64 4.83 9.83 -15.39
CA LYS A 64 4.38 8.79 -16.33
C LYS A 64 5.45 7.74 -16.60
N CYS A 65 5.02 6.49 -16.69
CA CYS A 65 5.88 5.41 -17.18
C CYS A 65 6.01 5.45 -18.70
N VAL A 66 7.25 5.44 -19.19
CA VAL A 66 7.59 5.49 -20.63
C VAL A 66 7.12 4.26 -21.42
N SER A 67 6.94 3.12 -20.76
CA SER A 67 6.70 1.83 -21.39
C SER A 67 5.23 1.42 -21.35
N CYS A 68 4.65 1.31 -20.15
CA CYS A 68 3.26 0.86 -20.01
C CYS A 68 2.22 2.00 -19.97
N GLY A 69 2.67 3.26 -19.87
CA GLY A 69 1.80 4.43 -19.85
C GLY A 69 1.05 4.68 -18.54
N GLY A 70 1.40 3.99 -17.45
CA GLY A 70 0.87 4.31 -16.11
C GLY A 70 1.16 5.76 -15.72
N VAL A 71 0.28 6.37 -14.93
CA VAL A 71 0.38 7.76 -14.47
C VAL A 71 0.29 7.80 -12.94
N TRP A 72 1.16 8.59 -12.32
CA TRP A 72 1.20 8.86 -10.90
C TRP A 72 0.85 10.32 -10.66
N LEU A 73 -0.14 10.52 -9.78
CA LEU A 73 -0.60 11.83 -9.36
C LEU A 73 -0.34 11.97 -7.86
N GLY A 74 0.39 13.01 -7.48
CA GLY A 74 0.47 13.41 -6.08
C GLY A 74 -0.88 13.97 -5.59
N PRO A 75 -1.07 14.12 -4.27
CA PRO A 75 -2.29 14.71 -3.71
C PRO A 75 -2.61 16.11 -4.27
N ASN A 76 -1.58 16.93 -4.49
CA ASN A 76 -1.73 18.27 -5.05
C ASN A 76 -2.04 18.24 -6.56
N ASP A 77 -1.43 17.31 -7.30
CA ASP A 77 -1.62 17.17 -8.75
C ASP A 77 -3.04 16.72 -9.07
N LEU A 78 -3.56 15.78 -8.28
CA LEU A 78 -4.95 15.32 -8.40
C LEU A 78 -5.95 16.46 -8.16
N LYS A 79 -5.71 17.30 -7.14
CA LYS A 79 -6.54 18.47 -6.86
C LYS A 79 -6.54 19.46 -8.03
N MET A 80 -5.35 19.82 -8.55
CA MET A 80 -5.23 20.71 -9.71
C MET A 80 -5.87 20.14 -10.97
N LEU A 81 -5.77 18.82 -11.17
CA LEU A 81 -6.42 18.14 -12.29
C LEU A 81 -7.95 18.21 -12.17
N SER A 82 -8.50 17.99 -10.98
CA SER A 82 -9.94 18.06 -10.71
C SER A 82 -10.52 19.46 -10.91
N GLU A 83 -9.80 20.51 -10.52
CA GLU A 83 -10.25 21.90 -10.71
C GLU A 83 -10.29 22.30 -12.19
N LYS A 84 -9.45 21.66 -13.03
CA LYS A 84 -9.36 21.93 -14.46
C LYS A 84 -10.31 21.06 -15.30
N ASP A 85 -10.78 19.93 -14.78
CA ASP A 85 -11.74 19.07 -15.50
C ASP A 85 -13.16 19.63 -15.33
N HIS A 86 -13.64 20.26 -16.39
CA HIS A 86 -14.99 20.83 -16.51
C HIS A 86 -16.08 19.76 -16.65
N ARG A 87 -15.73 18.47 -16.48
CA ARG A 87 -16.70 17.39 -16.46
C ARG A 87 -17.26 17.24 -15.06
N THR A 88 -18.55 17.51 -14.96
CA THR A 88 -19.41 17.52 -13.77
C THR A 88 -19.36 16.25 -12.89
N TRP A 89 -18.72 15.16 -13.35
CA TRP A 89 -18.69 13.89 -12.63
C TRP A 89 -17.57 13.79 -11.58
N PHE A 90 -16.39 14.39 -11.80
CA PHE A 90 -15.31 14.44 -10.80
C PHE A 90 -15.72 15.31 -9.60
N GLU A 91 -16.35 16.45 -9.86
CA GLU A 91 -16.83 17.36 -8.82
C GLU A 91 -17.88 16.71 -7.91
N ARG A 92 -18.73 15.82 -8.46
CA ARG A 92 -19.74 15.10 -7.68
C ARG A 92 -19.11 14.09 -6.73
N TRP A 93 -18.08 13.37 -7.18
CA TRP A 93 -17.33 12.41 -6.37
C TRP A 93 -16.64 13.10 -5.17
N PHE A 94 -15.94 14.22 -5.39
CA PHE A 94 -15.25 14.93 -4.31
C PHE A 94 -16.19 15.61 -3.30
N LYS A 95 -17.39 16.03 -3.74
CA LYS A 95 -18.41 16.58 -2.84
C LYS A 95 -19.02 15.53 -1.91
N GLU A 96 -19.07 14.26 -2.32
CA GLU A 96 -19.53 13.17 -1.46
C GLU A 96 -18.55 12.95 -0.28
N GLU A 97 -17.24 12.91 -0.51
CA GLU A 97 -16.25 12.72 0.59
C GLU A 97 -16.15 13.91 1.55
N ALA A 98 -16.31 15.15 1.04
CA ALA A 98 -16.28 16.34 1.90
C ALA A 98 -17.47 16.40 2.88
N SER A 99 -18.55 15.67 2.62
CA SER A 99 -19.74 15.63 3.46
C SER A 99 -19.66 14.63 4.62
N GLU A 100 -18.73 13.67 4.58
CA GLU A 100 -18.56 12.64 5.61
C GLU A 100 -17.52 13.00 6.69
N GLN A 101 -16.76 14.09 6.52
CA GLN A 101 -15.73 14.53 7.48
C GLN A 101 -16.21 15.64 8.44
N THR A 102 -17.51 15.90 8.50
CA THR A 102 -18.12 16.81 9.49
C THR A 102 -19.28 16.13 10.22
N THR A 103 -18.98 15.12 11.02
CA THR A 103 -19.79 14.77 12.19
C THR A 103 -18.87 14.49 13.37
N PRO A 104 -19.16 15.05 14.56
CA PRO A 104 -18.28 15.05 15.73
C PRO A 104 -18.05 13.66 16.33
#